data_AF-A0A6A6HMA5-F1
#
_entry.id   AF-A0A6A6HMA5-F1
#
_cell.length_a   1.000
_cell.length_b   1.000
_cell.length_c   1.000
_cell.angle_alpha   90.00
_cell.angle_beta   90.00
_cell.angle_gamma   90.00
#
_symmetry.space_group_name_H-M   'P 1'
#
loop_
_entity.id
_entity.type
_entity.pdbx_description
1 polymer ?
#
loop_
_entity_poly.entity_id
_entity_poly.type
_entity_poly.pdbx_seq_one_letter_code
_entity_poly.pdbx_strand_id
1 'polypeptide(L)'
;MSVSRPAQARFRAAIPIRPRFRPNFVIRSNRTFSDAKDDAKPSPEVKGPNMDQLPHVSEEAAATAKITGEKGPDLQQGTPIQEILQGDKSAQEHMPKVIKDEIKPSNPKGSRSFSTSARRPTETIPQPTTARQEPAVQETESLIPGIRIPTDHRLRQRYDPLVHQVTNLLMRDGKLGVAQRNMAEILNHLRTSPPPTPSPQRPLLPGSPPPSHLPLNPTLYMTVAIDSVAPLLRIRAERGAAGGGVALQIPIPLGQRQRRRQAVQWILDAASKRKNRGSGRGGFAQRVAEELIAVAEGRSGVWERRGVVHKLGVSARVNLNSKRR
;
A
#
# COMPACT_ATOMS: atom_id res chain seq x y z
N MET A 1 -53.46 -46.62 27.57
CA MET A 1 -52.73 -46.78 26.30
C MET A 1 -52.14 -45.44 25.91
N SER A 2 -50.86 -45.24 26.20
CA SER A 2 -50.10 -44.00 25.94
C SER A 2 -49.53 -44.02 24.52
N VAL A 3 -50.05 -43.20 23.62
CA VAL A 3 -49.57 -43.12 22.24
C VAL A 3 -48.49 -42.04 22.13
N SER A 4 -47.26 -42.49 21.93
CA SER A 4 -46.07 -41.66 21.71
C SER A 4 -46.10 -41.02 20.31
N ARG A 5 -45.76 -39.73 20.21
CA ARG A 5 -45.55 -39.03 18.93
C ARG A 5 -44.17 -39.40 18.35
N PRO A 6 -44.04 -39.75 17.06
CA PRO A 6 -42.73 -39.91 16.45
C PRO A 6 -42.16 -38.52 16.07
N ALA A 7 -40.90 -38.31 16.44
CA ALA A 7 -40.11 -37.14 16.06
C ALA A 7 -39.79 -37.18 14.56
N GLN A 8 -40.25 -36.17 13.81
CA GLN A 8 -39.87 -35.99 12.41
C GLN A 8 -38.47 -35.36 12.31
N ALA A 9 -37.51 -36.16 11.85
CA ALA A 9 -36.17 -35.72 11.53
C ALA A 9 -36.20 -34.72 10.35
N ARG A 10 -35.76 -33.48 10.61
CA ARG A 10 -35.53 -32.47 9.56
C ARG A 10 -34.23 -32.79 8.83
N PHE A 11 -34.32 -33.44 7.67
CA PHE A 11 -33.20 -33.50 6.73
C PHE A 11 -32.93 -32.10 6.19
N ARG A 12 -31.80 -31.50 6.59
CA ARG A 12 -31.24 -30.32 5.93
C ARG A 12 -30.75 -30.74 4.54
N ALA A 13 -31.44 -30.32 3.50
CA ALA A 13 -30.94 -30.42 2.13
C ALA A 13 -29.64 -29.60 2.00
N ALA A 14 -28.53 -30.29 1.79
CA ALA A 14 -27.25 -29.67 1.47
C ALA A 14 -27.33 -29.05 0.08
N ILE A 15 -27.11 -27.74 0.00
CA ILE A 15 -27.02 -27.00 -1.27
C ILE A 15 -25.70 -27.44 -1.94
N PRO A 16 -25.71 -27.99 -3.18
CA PRO A 16 -24.47 -28.30 -3.86
C PRO A 16 -23.79 -27.00 -4.31
N ILE A 17 -22.62 -26.74 -3.73
CA ILE A 17 -21.73 -25.66 -4.16
C ILE A 17 -21.22 -26.02 -5.56
N ARG A 18 -21.78 -25.38 -6.59
CA ARG A 18 -21.22 -25.49 -7.95
C ARG A 18 -19.85 -24.80 -7.98
N PRO A 19 -18.77 -25.47 -8.45
CA PRO A 19 -17.49 -24.83 -8.61
C PRO A 19 -17.61 -23.74 -9.68
N ARG A 20 -17.23 -22.51 -9.32
CA ARG A 20 -17.12 -21.40 -10.28
C ARG A 20 -15.93 -21.68 -11.18
N PHE A 21 -16.19 -22.04 -12.44
CA PHE A 21 -15.19 -22.10 -13.49
C PHE A 21 -14.62 -20.69 -13.69
N ARG A 22 -13.37 -20.47 -13.24
CA ARG A 22 -12.59 -19.28 -13.58
C ARG A 22 -11.66 -19.66 -14.71
N PRO A 23 -11.70 -19.01 -15.89
CA PRO A 23 -10.64 -19.20 -16.86
C PRO A 23 -9.35 -18.61 -16.27
N ASN A 24 -8.40 -19.47 -15.95
CA ASN A 24 -7.03 -19.07 -15.67
C ASN A 24 -6.42 -18.54 -16.97
N PHE A 25 -6.44 -17.21 -17.16
CA PHE A 25 -5.55 -16.58 -18.11
C PHE A 25 -4.14 -16.62 -17.53
N VAL A 26 -3.41 -17.68 -17.86
CA VAL A 26 -1.96 -17.73 -17.69
C VAL A 26 -1.38 -16.76 -18.72
N ILE A 27 -0.87 -15.62 -18.25
CA ILE A 27 -0.05 -14.72 -19.06
C ILE A 27 1.25 -15.49 -19.36
N ARG A 28 1.31 -16.15 -20.51
CA ARG A 28 2.55 -16.70 -21.04
C ARG A 28 3.38 -15.54 -21.56
N SER A 29 4.37 -15.10 -20.79
CA SER A 29 5.47 -14.30 -21.33
C SER A 29 6.31 -15.20 -22.22
N ASN A 30 6.09 -15.13 -23.54
CA ASN A 30 7.04 -15.72 -24.49
C ASN A 30 8.32 -14.88 -24.45
N ARG A 31 9.30 -15.35 -23.66
CA ARG A 31 10.69 -14.93 -23.84
C ARG A 31 11.19 -15.67 -25.09
N THR A 32 11.45 -14.95 -26.16
CA THR A 32 12.19 -15.49 -27.31
C THR A 32 13.63 -15.68 -26.87
N PHE A 33 13.95 -16.88 -26.41
CA PHE A 33 15.33 -17.32 -26.23
C PHE A 33 15.85 -17.70 -27.62
N SER A 34 16.83 -16.96 -28.12
CA SER A 34 17.56 -17.35 -29.32
C SER A 34 18.50 -18.49 -28.92
N ASP A 35 18.10 -19.72 -29.21
CA ASP A 35 18.99 -20.88 -29.18
C ASP A 35 19.49 -21.05 -30.62
N ALA A 36 20.72 -20.60 -30.87
CA ALA A 36 21.46 -20.90 -32.08
C ALA A 36 22.88 -21.29 -31.64
N LYS A 37 23.09 -22.61 -31.54
CA LYS A 37 24.42 -23.21 -31.59
C LYS A 37 24.92 -23.08 -33.02
N ASP A 38 25.84 -22.16 -33.24
CA ASP A 38 26.76 -22.21 -34.38
C ASP A 38 28.18 -21.97 -33.86
N ASP A 39 29.03 -22.96 -34.13
CA ASP A 39 30.43 -23.01 -33.75
C ASP A 39 31.25 -21.91 -34.46
N ALA A 40 31.70 -20.92 -33.70
CA ALA A 40 32.70 -19.95 -34.16
C ALA A 40 33.96 -20.08 -33.30
N LYS A 41 35.08 -20.44 -33.93
CA LYS A 41 36.42 -20.49 -33.33
C LYS A 41 36.76 -19.14 -32.70
N PRO A 42 37.39 -19.09 -31.51
CA PRO A 42 37.79 -17.82 -30.90
C PRO A 42 38.88 -17.15 -31.73
N SER A 43 38.60 -15.94 -32.20
CA SER A 43 39.59 -15.00 -32.74
C SER A 43 40.53 -14.53 -31.62
N PRO A 44 41.77 -14.12 -31.94
CA PRO A 44 42.76 -13.72 -30.93
C PRO A 44 42.25 -12.52 -30.12
N GLU A 45 42.41 -12.61 -28.79
CA GLU A 45 41.98 -11.64 -27.79
C GLU A 45 42.59 -10.25 -28.05
N VAL A 46 41.79 -9.35 -28.62
CA VAL A 46 42.12 -7.92 -28.63
C VAL A 46 41.74 -7.36 -27.27
N LYS A 47 42.72 -7.27 -26.35
CA LYS A 47 42.55 -6.62 -25.05
C LYS A 47 42.25 -5.14 -25.26
N GLY A 48 41.04 -4.72 -24.88
CA GLY A 48 40.68 -3.31 -24.79
C GLY A 48 41.41 -2.61 -23.63
N PRO A 49 41.56 -1.27 -23.67
CA PRO A 49 42.36 -0.50 -22.70
C PRO A 49 41.87 -0.52 -21.24
N ASN A 50 40.85 -1.32 -20.90
CA ASN A 50 40.28 -1.44 -19.56
C ASN A 50 39.91 -2.90 -19.22
N MET A 51 40.64 -3.85 -19.80
CA MET A 51 40.42 -5.30 -19.66
C MET A 51 41.47 -5.99 -18.79
N ASP A 52 42.42 -5.23 -18.22
CA ASP A 52 43.35 -5.79 -17.24
C ASP A 52 42.62 -6.01 -15.91
N GLN A 53 42.80 -7.21 -15.33
CA GLN A 53 42.24 -7.52 -14.03
C GLN A 53 42.88 -6.60 -12.99
N LEU A 54 42.03 -5.95 -12.19
CA LEU A 54 42.48 -5.09 -11.10
C LEU A 54 43.35 -5.90 -10.12
N PRO A 55 44.40 -5.30 -9.55
CA PRO A 55 45.27 -5.95 -8.58
C PRO A 55 44.48 -6.36 -7.32
N HIS A 56 45.00 -7.33 -6.58
CA HIS A 56 44.36 -7.77 -5.34
C HIS A 56 44.31 -6.62 -4.32
N VAL A 57 43.24 -6.59 -3.51
CA VAL A 57 42.97 -5.50 -2.53
C VAL A 57 44.13 -5.26 -1.56
N SER A 58 44.92 -6.29 -1.25
CA SER A 58 46.14 -6.20 -0.45
C SER A 58 47.29 -5.46 -1.15
N GLU A 59 47.41 -5.62 -2.47
CA GLU A 59 48.42 -4.95 -3.28
C GLU A 59 48.04 -3.48 -3.54
N GLU A 60 46.74 -3.19 -3.70
CA GLU A 60 46.22 -1.82 -3.77
C GLU A 60 46.44 -1.06 -2.45
N ALA A 61 46.19 -1.72 -1.31
CA ALA A 61 46.45 -1.16 0.01
C ALA A 61 47.96 -0.90 0.24
N ALA A 62 48.83 -1.77 -0.26
CA ALA A 62 50.28 -1.57 -0.18
C ALA A 62 50.77 -0.45 -1.11
N ALA A 63 50.21 -0.35 -2.33
CA ALA A 63 50.55 0.71 -3.27
C ALA A 63 50.09 2.08 -2.78
N THR A 64 48.88 2.16 -2.22
CA THR A 64 48.36 3.39 -1.59
C THR A 64 49.18 3.78 -0.37
N ALA A 65 49.56 2.83 0.50
CA ALA A 65 50.43 3.09 1.65
C ALA A 65 51.83 3.60 1.26
N LYS A 66 52.41 3.07 0.17
CA LYS A 66 53.68 3.57 -0.40
C LYS A 66 53.57 5.01 -0.88
N ILE A 67 52.40 5.40 -1.40
CA ILE A 67 52.15 6.76 -1.89
C ILE A 67 51.85 7.71 -0.72
N THR A 68 51.13 7.27 0.31
CA THR A 68 50.77 8.09 1.47
C THR A 68 51.88 8.16 2.53
N GLY A 69 52.95 7.36 2.38
CA GLY A 69 54.08 7.33 3.31
C GLY A 69 53.78 6.60 4.63
N GLU A 70 52.64 5.92 4.72
CA GLU A 70 52.25 5.11 5.87
C GLU A 70 52.78 3.67 5.72
N LYS A 71 53.06 2.99 6.84
CA LYS A 71 53.45 1.56 6.79
C LYS A 71 52.21 0.73 6.42
N GLY A 72 52.16 0.28 5.16
CA GLY A 72 51.14 -0.65 4.68
C GLY A 72 51.21 -2.00 5.39
N PRO A 73 50.15 -2.83 5.28
CA PRO A 73 50.14 -4.16 5.88
C PRO A 73 51.31 -5.01 5.33
N ASP A 74 52.06 -5.66 6.23
CA ASP A 74 53.16 -6.55 5.86
C ASP A 74 52.60 -7.74 5.07
N LEU A 75 52.84 -7.76 3.75
CA LEU A 75 52.47 -8.86 2.84
C LEU A 75 53.06 -10.23 3.25
N GLN A 76 53.98 -10.26 4.21
CA GLN A 76 54.52 -11.50 4.80
C GLN A 76 53.59 -12.12 5.85
N GLN A 77 52.71 -11.33 6.48
CA GLN A 77 51.61 -11.84 7.29
C GLN A 77 50.39 -12.03 6.38
N GLY A 78 50.32 -13.20 5.73
CA GLY A 78 49.10 -13.60 5.04
C GLY A 78 47.93 -13.62 6.04
N THR A 79 46.76 -13.11 5.63
CA THR A 79 45.51 -13.47 6.31
C THR A 79 45.43 -15.01 6.30
N PRO A 80 45.15 -15.68 7.44
CA PRO A 80 45.45 -17.10 7.64
C PRO A 80 44.44 -18.01 6.92
N ILE A 81 44.33 -17.90 5.60
CA ILE A 81 43.54 -18.79 4.74
C ILE A 81 44.21 -20.17 4.68
N GLN A 82 45.55 -20.20 4.70
CA GLN A 82 46.34 -21.44 4.73
C GLN A 82 46.20 -22.23 6.05
N GLU A 83 46.04 -21.56 7.20
CA GLU A 83 45.81 -22.25 8.49
C GLU A 83 44.38 -22.78 8.60
N ILE A 84 43.39 -22.03 8.10
CA ILE A 84 41.98 -22.47 8.04
C ILE A 84 41.84 -23.69 7.11
N LEU A 85 42.54 -23.70 5.96
CA LEU A 85 42.54 -24.84 5.04
C LEU A 85 43.36 -26.05 5.52
N GLN A 86 44.36 -25.85 6.39
CA GLN A 86 45.08 -26.97 7.02
C GLN A 86 44.25 -27.64 8.13
N GLY A 87 43.36 -26.90 8.80
CA GLY A 87 42.44 -27.43 9.81
C GLY A 87 41.31 -28.29 9.23
N ASP A 88 40.83 -27.95 8.02
CA ASP A 88 39.64 -28.59 7.42
C ASP A 88 40.00 -29.60 6.32
N LYS A 89 40.05 -30.89 6.70
CA LYS A 89 40.35 -32.01 5.79
C LYS A 89 39.37 -32.12 4.61
N SER A 90 38.09 -31.78 4.83
CA SER A 90 37.06 -31.79 3.80
C SER A 90 37.28 -30.74 2.71
N ALA A 91 37.89 -29.61 3.05
CA ALA A 91 38.16 -28.53 2.10
C ALA A 91 39.31 -28.88 1.13
N GLN A 92 40.28 -29.69 1.59
CA GLN A 92 41.43 -30.13 0.78
C GLN A 92 41.02 -31.09 -0.34
N GLU A 93 40.02 -31.94 -0.09
CA GLU A 93 39.55 -32.93 -1.06
C GLU A 93 38.90 -32.26 -2.28
N HIS A 94 38.12 -31.21 -2.05
CA HIS A 94 37.30 -30.53 -3.07
C HIS A 94 38.01 -29.34 -3.74
N MET A 95 39.31 -29.17 -3.48
CA MET A 95 40.06 -28.03 -4.00
C MET A 95 40.46 -28.21 -5.47
N PRO A 96 40.35 -27.16 -6.32
CA PRO A 96 40.77 -27.21 -7.71
C PRO A 96 42.28 -27.42 -7.86
N LYS A 97 42.69 -28.10 -8.94
CA LYS A 97 44.07 -28.57 -9.15
C LYS A 97 45.13 -27.46 -9.11
N VAL A 98 44.82 -26.27 -9.65
CA VAL A 98 45.74 -25.12 -9.72
C VAL A 98 46.25 -24.70 -8.33
N ILE A 99 45.41 -24.76 -7.30
CA ILE A 99 45.76 -24.38 -5.92
C ILE A 99 46.54 -25.50 -5.21
N LYS A 100 46.33 -26.76 -5.60
CA LYS A 100 47.06 -27.91 -5.02
C LYS A 100 48.55 -27.88 -5.38
N ASP A 101 48.88 -27.37 -6.56
CA ASP A 101 50.24 -27.33 -7.08
C ASP A 101 51.08 -26.19 -6.46
N GLU A 102 50.43 -25.14 -5.93
CA GLU A 102 51.08 -23.99 -5.28
C GLU A 102 51.45 -24.21 -3.80
N ILE A 103 50.93 -25.27 -3.14
CA ILE A 103 51.07 -25.52 -1.69
C ILE A 103 52.26 -26.45 -1.33
N LYS A 104 53.19 -26.72 -2.25
CA LYS A 104 54.40 -27.52 -1.90
C LYS A 104 55.28 -26.77 -0.89
N PRO A 105 55.65 -27.38 0.25
CA PRO A 105 56.21 -26.64 1.38
C PRO A 105 57.69 -26.31 1.16
N SER A 106 58.02 -25.01 1.10
CA SER A 106 59.33 -24.51 1.51
C SER A 106 59.25 -24.11 2.98
N ASN A 107 60.13 -24.68 3.79
CA ASN A 107 60.07 -24.61 5.25
C ASN A 107 60.89 -23.40 5.76
N PRO A 108 60.33 -22.39 6.44
CA PRO A 108 61.13 -21.44 7.20
C PRO A 108 61.19 -21.84 8.68
N LYS A 109 62.41 -22.09 9.14
CA LYS A 109 62.80 -22.20 10.55
C LYS A 109 62.51 -20.87 11.27
N GLY A 110 61.64 -20.90 12.27
CA GLY A 110 61.42 -19.75 13.14
C GLY A 110 60.62 -20.13 14.38
N SER A 111 61.29 -20.61 15.43
CA SER A 111 60.67 -20.75 16.74
C SER A 111 60.47 -19.35 17.35
N ARG A 112 59.22 -18.91 17.48
CA ARG A 112 58.87 -17.77 18.34
C ARG A 112 58.07 -18.27 19.54
N SER A 113 58.57 -17.95 20.72
CA SER A 113 58.02 -18.34 22.01
C SER A 113 56.64 -17.73 22.22
N PHE A 114 55.60 -18.56 22.32
CA PHE A 114 54.30 -18.12 22.82
C PHE A 114 54.39 -17.95 24.35
N SER A 115 54.16 -16.74 24.84
CA SER A 115 54.02 -16.46 26.27
C SER A 115 52.65 -16.98 26.74
N THR A 116 52.66 -18.13 27.43
CA THR A 116 51.51 -18.65 28.15
C THR A 116 51.45 -18.01 29.54
N SER A 117 50.78 -16.87 29.66
CA SER A 117 50.36 -16.39 30.98
C SER A 117 49.16 -17.22 31.44
N ALA A 118 49.43 -18.31 32.16
CA ALA A 118 48.43 -19.03 32.93
C ALA A 118 48.08 -18.21 34.18
N ARG A 119 46.89 -17.62 34.23
CA ARG A 119 46.37 -16.98 35.44
C ARG A 119 45.99 -18.07 36.45
N ARG A 120 46.67 -18.07 37.59
CA ARG A 120 46.31 -18.82 38.80
C ARG A 120 44.96 -18.29 39.32
N PRO A 121 43.96 -19.12 39.66
CA PRO A 121 42.77 -18.63 40.33
C PRO A 121 43.19 -18.24 41.74
N THR A 122 43.25 -16.93 42.00
CA THR A 122 43.47 -16.40 43.35
C THR A 122 42.13 -16.43 44.07
N GLU A 123 42.17 -16.89 45.30
CA GLU A 123 41.03 -17.16 46.17
C GLU A 123 40.08 -15.96 46.26
N THR A 124 38.79 -16.25 46.12
CA THR A 124 37.70 -15.29 46.27
C THR A 124 37.60 -14.81 47.70
N ILE A 125 38.18 -13.64 47.97
CA ILE A 125 37.71 -12.76 49.05
C ILE A 125 36.26 -12.37 48.71
N PRO A 126 35.28 -12.50 49.62
CA PRO A 126 33.92 -12.09 49.34
C PRO A 126 33.89 -10.56 49.23
N GLN A 127 33.99 -10.05 48.00
CA GLN A 127 33.55 -8.70 47.71
C GLN A 127 32.05 -8.64 48.00
N PRO A 128 31.55 -7.58 48.65
CA PRO A 128 30.12 -7.39 48.79
C PRO A 128 29.56 -7.43 47.38
N THR A 129 28.51 -8.23 47.18
CA THR A 129 27.80 -8.39 45.93
C THR A 129 27.52 -6.99 45.36
N THR A 130 28.38 -6.52 44.47
CA THR A 130 28.03 -5.45 43.55
C THR A 130 26.93 -6.09 42.75
N ALA A 131 25.70 -5.80 43.17
CA ALA A 131 24.50 -6.22 42.49
C ALA A 131 24.80 -5.96 41.03
N ARG A 132 24.82 -7.05 40.25
CA ARG A 132 24.78 -6.97 38.81
C ARG A 132 23.52 -6.15 38.58
N GLN A 133 23.70 -4.85 38.35
CA GLN A 133 22.62 -4.01 37.91
C GLN A 133 22.26 -4.66 36.58
N GLU A 134 21.21 -5.48 36.59
CA GLU A 134 20.41 -5.65 35.40
C GLU A 134 20.27 -4.25 34.81
N PRO A 135 20.50 -4.05 33.50
CA PRO A 135 20.29 -2.74 32.93
C PRO A 135 18.91 -2.35 33.40
N ALA A 136 18.83 -1.33 34.27
CA ALA A 136 17.58 -0.92 34.85
C ALA A 136 16.64 -0.85 33.67
N VAL A 137 15.60 -1.69 33.68
CA VAL A 137 14.55 -1.59 32.70
C VAL A 137 13.98 -0.22 33.02
N GLN A 138 14.58 0.80 32.40
CA GLN A 138 13.97 2.07 32.13
C GLN A 138 12.84 1.61 31.23
N GLU A 139 11.77 1.15 31.86
CA GLU A 139 10.46 1.07 31.28
C GLU A 139 10.38 2.40 30.58
N THR A 140 10.46 2.36 29.26
CA THR A 140 10.45 3.58 28.49
C THR A 140 9.13 4.20 28.88
N GLU A 141 9.18 5.25 29.72
CA GLU A 141 8.04 6.06 30.15
C GLU A 141 7.38 6.73 28.94
N SER A 142 7.81 6.40 27.71
CA SER A 142 6.95 6.36 26.53
C SER A 142 5.78 5.42 26.76
N LEU A 143 4.80 5.94 27.51
CA LEU A 143 3.39 5.56 27.54
C LEU A 143 3.06 4.59 26.41
N ILE A 144 2.82 3.32 26.77
CA ILE A 144 2.27 2.33 25.84
C ILE A 144 1.05 3.01 25.20
N PRO A 145 1.06 3.27 23.87
CA PRO A 145 -0.04 3.98 23.24
C PRO A 145 -1.32 3.20 23.53
N GLY A 146 -2.38 3.91 23.94
CA GLY A 146 -3.63 3.28 24.35
C GLY A 146 -4.05 2.17 23.38
N ILE A 147 -4.58 1.08 23.93
CA ILE A 147 -4.83 -0.22 23.26
C ILE A 147 -5.56 -0.09 21.90
N ARG A 148 -6.27 1.02 21.67
CA ARG A 148 -6.93 1.35 20.41
C ARG A 148 -6.23 2.51 19.72
N ILE A 149 -5.31 2.17 18.81
CA ILE A 149 -4.72 3.12 17.87
C ILE A 149 -5.85 3.78 17.05
N PRO A 150 -5.90 5.12 16.94
CA PRO A 150 -6.92 5.80 16.14
C PRO A 150 -6.86 5.38 14.67
N THR A 151 -7.96 5.57 13.94
CA THR A 151 -8.07 5.15 12.53
C THR A 151 -6.98 5.77 11.65
N ASP A 152 -6.63 7.01 11.92
CA ASP A 152 -5.79 7.85 11.06
C ASP A 152 -4.30 7.47 11.15
N HIS A 153 -3.89 6.79 12.22
CA HIS A 153 -2.52 6.28 12.37
C HIS A 153 -2.31 4.93 11.65
N ARG A 154 -3.38 4.34 11.11
CA ARG A 154 -3.25 3.10 10.32
C ARG A 154 -2.78 3.46 8.93
N LEU A 155 -1.65 2.90 8.49
CA LEU A 155 -1.05 3.17 7.17
C LEU A 155 -2.06 3.14 6.00
N ARG A 156 -2.96 2.15 6.00
CA ARG A 156 -3.99 1.96 4.96
C ARG A 156 -5.19 2.90 5.07
N GLN A 157 -5.40 3.50 6.24
CA GLN A 157 -6.54 4.37 6.56
C GLN A 157 -6.04 5.74 7.06
N ARG A 158 -4.94 6.23 6.48
CA ARG A 158 -4.31 7.50 6.88
C ARG A 158 -5.23 8.71 6.68
N TYR A 159 -6.03 8.67 5.63
CA TYR A 159 -6.91 9.77 5.24
C TYR A 159 -8.36 9.45 5.61
N ASP A 160 -9.16 10.50 5.75
CA ASP A 160 -10.60 10.36 5.93
C ASP A 160 -11.22 9.45 4.85
N PRO A 161 -12.11 8.51 5.23
CA PRO A 161 -12.73 7.57 4.31
C PRO A 161 -13.44 8.23 3.12
N LEU A 162 -14.00 9.44 3.28
CA LEU A 162 -14.63 10.14 2.16
C LEU A 162 -13.56 10.63 1.20
N VAL A 163 -12.51 11.31 1.69
CA VAL A 163 -11.39 11.78 0.85
C VAL A 163 -10.81 10.61 0.06
N HIS A 164 -10.52 9.49 0.73
CA HIS A 164 -10.02 8.26 0.09
C HIS A 164 -11.00 7.70 -0.96
N GLN A 165 -12.31 7.77 -0.70
CA GLN A 165 -13.31 7.33 -1.66
C GLN A 165 -13.35 8.23 -2.91
N VAL A 166 -13.27 9.55 -2.74
CA VAL A 166 -13.29 10.49 -3.86
C VAL A 166 -12.01 10.40 -4.67
N THR A 167 -10.83 10.29 -4.03
CA THR A 167 -9.55 10.09 -4.75
C THR A 167 -9.60 8.85 -5.65
N ASN A 168 -10.18 7.75 -5.16
CA ASN A 168 -10.31 6.53 -5.96
C ASN A 168 -11.30 6.69 -7.13
N LEU A 169 -12.31 7.55 -7.01
CA LEU A 169 -13.24 7.85 -8.11
C LEU A 169 -12.66 8.84 -9.12
N LEU A 170 -11.72 9.69 -8.70
CA LEU A 170 -10.95 10.58 -9.57
C LEU A 170 -9.87 9.82 -10.36
N MET A 171 -9.37 8.71 -9.81
CA MET A 171 -8.32 7.90 -10.41
C MET A 171 -8.75 7.26 -11.72
N ARG A 172 -7.93 7.44 -12.76
CA ARG A 172 -8.06 6.81 -14.08
C ARG A 172 -6.77 6.03 -14.38
N ASP A 173 -6.89 4.93 -15.11
CA ASP A 173 -5.76 4.08 -15.53
C ASP A 173 -4.84 3.61 -14.38
N GLY A 174 -5.34 3.55 -13.13
CA GLY A 174 -4.52 3.23 -11.96
C GLY A 174 -3.55 4.34 -11.53
N LYS A 175 -3.65 5.56 -12.09
CA LYS A 175 -2.76 6.70 -11.78
C LYS A 175 -3.17 7.40 -10.48
N LEU A 176 -2.87 6.74 -9.35
CA LEU A 176 -3.24 7.22 -8.01
C LEU A 176 -2.58 8.56 -7.66
N GLY A 177 -1.30 8.75 -7.99
CA GLY A 177 -0.57 9.99 -7.68
C GLY A 177 -1.18 11.23 -8.35
N VAL A 178 -1.72 11.09 -9.56
CA VAL A 178 -2.43 12.19 -10.26
C VAL A 178 -3.74 12.50 -9.55
N ALA A 179 -4.49 11.47 -9.14
CA ALA A 179 -5.74 11.66 -8.41
C ALA A 179 -5.53 12.32 -7.04
N GLN A 180 -4.46 11.95 -6.32
CA GLN A 180 -4.08 12.59 -5.07
C GLN A 180 -3.71 14.05 -5.26
N ARG A 181 -2.95 14.38 -6.31
CA ARG A 181 -2.63 15.78 -6.66
C ARG A 181 -3.91 16.60 -6.94
N ASN A 182 -4.80 16.07 -7.78
CA ASN A 182 -6.07 16.72 -8.08
C ASN A 182 -6.94 16.92 -6.83
N MET A 183 -6.96 15.95 -5.91
CA MET A 183 -7.65 16.09 -4.63
C MET A 183 -7.04 17.19 -3.76
N ALA A 184 -5.72 17.27 -3.68
CA ALA A 184 -5.04 18.35 -2.94
C ALA A 184 -5.39 19.73 -3.53
N GLU A 185 -5.43 19.85 -4.86
CA GLU A 185 -5.87 21.07 -5.55
C GLU A 185 -7.33 21.42 -5.28
N ILE A 186 -8.24 20.43 -5.25
CA ILE A 186 -9.65 20.63 -4.87
C ILE A 186 -9.76 21.19 -3.45
N LEU A 187 -9.08 20.57 -2.48
CA LEU A 187 -9.14 21.00 -1.07
C LEU A 187 -8.51 22.38 -0.87
N ASN A 188 -7.41 22.67 -1.58
CA ASN A 188 -6.79 23.99 -1.55
C ASN A 188 -7.73 25.06 -2.12
N HIS A 189 -8.44 24.76 -3.21
CA HIS A 189 -9.42 25.68 -3.78
C HIS A 189 -10.58 25.97 -2.81
N LEU A 190 -11.09 24.95 -2.12
CA LEU A 190 -12.13 25.11 -1.10
C LEU A 190 -11.64 25.97 0.09
N ARG A 191 -10.34 25.88 0.42
CA ARG A 191 -9.73 26.68 1.49
C ARG A 191 -9.60 28.16 1.13
N THR A 192 -9.34 28.45 -0.15
CA THR A 192 -9.17 29.82 -0.64
C THR A 192 -10.47 30.47 -1.12
N SER A 193 -11.51 29.68 -1.37
CA SER A 193 -12.82 30.20 -1.77
C SER A 193 -13.53 30.90 -0.61
N PRO A 194 -14.35 31.93 -0.89
CA PRO A 194 -15.15 32.58 0.14
C PRO A 194 -16.15 31.61 0.78
N PRO A 195 -16.65 31.90 1.99
CA PRO A 195 -17.68 31.11 2.63
C PRO A 195 -18.93 30.97 1.74
N PRO A 196 -19.49 29.76 1.57
CA PRO A 196 -20.67 29.58 0.75
C PRO A 196 -21.91 30.21 1.39
N THR A 197 -22.82 30.68 0.55
CA THR A 197 -24.14 31.18 0.97
C THR A 197 -25.20 30.10 0.70
N PRO A 198 -25.59 29.29 1.70
CA PRO A 198 -26.56 28.22 1.50
C PRO A 198 -27.94 28.79 1.16
N SER A 199 -28.62 28.22 0.17
CA SER A 199 -29.98 28.62 -0.17
C SER A 199 -31.00 28.02 0.81
N PRO A 200 -32.03 28.78 1.23
CA PRO A 200 -33.05 28.30 2.17
C PRO A 200 -33.89 27.16 1.58
N GLN A 201 -34.02 27.10 0.24
CA GLN A 201 -34.78 26.05 -0.44
C GLN A 201 -34.07 24.69 -0.44
N ARG A 202 -32.74 24.69 -0.37
CA ARG A 202 -31.90 23.48 -0.44
C ARG A 202 -30.92 23.50 0.74
N PRO A 203 -31.44 23.28 1.97
CA PRO A 203 -30.59 23.30 3.15
C PRO A 203 -29.58 22.15 3.11
N LEU A 204 -28.42 22.40 3.71
CA LEU A 204 -27.40 21.38 3.94
C LEU A 204 -27.88 20.37 5.00
N LEU A 205 -27.06 19.34 5.22
CA LEU A 205 -27.30 18.34 6.24
C LEU A 205 -27.57 18.99 7.62
N PRO A 206 -28.60 18.54 8.37
CA PRO A 206 -28.84 19.04 9.72
C PRO A 206 -27.66 18.73 10.64
N GLY A 207 -27.31 19.66 11.51
CA GLY A 207 -26.15 19.56 12.39
C GLY A 207 -24.81 19.88 11.72
N SER A 208 -24.82 20.37 10.46
CA SER A 208 -23.61 20.91 9.84
C SER A 208 -23.15 22.20 10.54
N PRO A 209 -21.83 22.46 10.60
CA PRO A 209 -21.30 23.70 11.16
C PRO A 209 -21.76 24.91 10.33
N PRO A 210 -21.70 26.14 10.90
CA PRO A 210 -22.04 27.35 10.15
C PRO A 210 -21.15 27.49 8.92
N PRO A 211 -21.65 28.13 7.84
CA PRO A 211 -20.93 28.22 6.57
C PRO A 211 -19.58 28.93 6.66
N SER A 212 -19.38 29.78 7.66
CA SER A 212 -18.11 30.46 7.96
C SER A 212 -16.96 29.50 8.29
N HIS A 213 -17.25 28.34 8.90
CA HIS A 213 -16.21 27.38 9.31
C HIS A 213 -15.78 26.44 8.18
N LEU A 214 -16.51 26.42 7.06
CA LEU A 214 -16.29 25.47 5.97
C LEU A 214 -14.96 25.70 5.23
N PRO A 215 -14.56 26.93 4.84
CA PRO A 215 -13.28 27.15 4.17
C PRO A 215 -12.07 26.75 5.03
N LEU A 216 -12.17 26.96 6.36
CA LEU A 216 -11.11 26.58 7.31
C LEU A 216 -10.90 25.06 7.36
N ASN A 217 -11.98 24.29 7.19
CA ASN A 217 -11.99 22.83 7.23
C ASN A 217 -12.44 22.25 5.89
N PRO A 218 -11.57 22.21 4.86
CA PRO A 218 -11.96 21.82 3.50
C PRO A 218 -12.41 20.36 3.39
N THR A 219 -11.91 19.47 4.26
CA THR A 219 -12.39 18.09 4.36
C THR A 219 -13.84 18.04 4.81
N LEU A 220 -14.18 18.76 5.88
CA LEU A 220 -15.56 18.89 6.37
C LEU A 220 -16.45 19.56 5.32
N TYR A 221 -15.96 20.61 4.66
CA TYR A 221 -16.69 21.27 3.57
C TYR A 221 -17.10 20.29 2.47
N MET A 222 -16.13 19.51 1.96
CA MET A 222 -16.42 18.48 0.97
C MET A 222 -17.40 17.42 1.51
N THR A 223 -17.27 17.01 2.77
CA THR A 223 -18.16 16.00 3.37
C THR A 223 -19.60 16.48 3.46
N VAL A 224 -19.82 17.71 3.93
CA VAL A 224 -21.16 18.31 4.09
C VAL A 224 -21.81 18.47 2.72
N ALA A 225 -21.07 18.96 1.72
CA ALA A 225 -21.59 19.10 0.35
C ALA A 225 -22.04 17.75 -0.25
N ILE A 226 -21.21 16.72 -0.13
CA ILE A 226 -21.50 15.39 -0.69
C ILE A 226 -22.64 14.70 0.05
N ASP A 227 -22.64 14.70 1.38
CA ASP A 227 -23.66 14.01 2.18
C ASP A 227 -25.04 14.69 2.04
N SER A 228 -25.10 16.00 1.82
CA SER A 228 -26.35 16.73 1.56
C SER A 228 -27.02 16.29 0.26
N VAL A 229 -26.23 16.09 -0.79
CA VAL A 229 -26.71 15.69 -2.13
C VAL A 229 -26.91 14.18 -2.26
N ALA A 230 -26.34 13.39 -1.35
CA ALA A 230 -26.38 11.94 -1.45
C ALA A 230 -27.81 11.37 -1.40
N PRO A 231 -28.20 10.53 -2.38
CA PRO A 231 -29.54 9.95 -2.39
C PRO A 231 -29.66 8.88 -1.30
N LEU A 232 -30.80 8.84 -0.60
CA LEU A 232 -31.07 7.86 0.46
C LEU A 232 -31.39 6.46 -0.09
N LEU A 233 -31.92 6.40 -1.30
CA LEU A 233 -32.38 5.20 -1.96
C LEU A 233 -31.93 5.17 -3.42
N ARG A 234 -31.92 3.98 -4.00
CA ARG A 234 -31.86 3.77 -5.46
C ARG A 234 -33.06 2.94 -5.89
N ILE A 235 -33.34 2.97 -7.18
CA ILE A 235 -34.40 2.15 -7.77
C ILE A 235 -33.76 0.91 -8.38
N ARG A 236 -34.26 -0.26 -8.00
CA ARG A 236 -33.93 -1.54 -8.62
C ARG A 236 -35.10 -1.96 -9.50
N ALA A 237 -34.82 -2.23 -10.78
CA ALA A 237 -35.81 -2.78 -11.69
C ALA A 237 -35.84 -4.31 -11.53
N GLU A 238 -36.95 -4.86 -11.05
CA GLU A 238 -37.20 -6.30 -10.97
C GLU A 238 -37.97 -6.76 -12.22
N ARG A 239 -37.33 -7.57 -13.05
CA ARG A 239 -37.93 -8.07 -14.29
C ARG A 239 -39.05 -9.07 -14.00
N GLY A 240 -40.19 -8.92 -14.67
CA GLY A 240 -41.30 -9.89 -14.63
C GLY A 240 -42.19 -9.82 -13.39
N ALA A 241 -41.95 -8.89 -12.47
CA ALA A 241 -42.77 -8.73 -11.26
C ALA A 241 -44.05 -7.90 -11.48
N ALA A 242 -44.10 -7.07 -12.53
CA ALA A 242 -45.25 -6.22 -12.86
C ALA A 242 -46.29 -6.90 -13.77
N GLY A 243 -46.01 -8.12 -14.27
CA GLY A 243 -46.76 -8.74 -15.37
C GLY A 243 -46.34 -8.19 -16.74
N GLY A 244 -46.78 -8.84 -17.82
CA GLY A 244 -46.58 -8.35 -19.20
C GLY A 244 -45.13 -8.13 -19.64
N GLY A 245 -44.14 -8.75 -18.99
CA GLY A 245 -42.71 -8.58 -19.29
C GLY A 245 -42.08 -7.27 -18.78
N VAL A 246 -42.87 -6.35 -18.19
CA VAL A 246 -42.37 -5.06 -17.68
C VAL A 246 -41.64 -5.25 -16.35
N ALA A 247 -40.56 -4.49 -16.16
CA ALA A 247 -39.82 -4.50 -14.91
C ALA A 247 -40.48 -3.59 -13.87
N LEU A 248 -40.74 -4.13 -12.68
CA LEU A 248 -41.27 -3.38 -11.56
C LEU A 248 -40.16 -2.56 -10.90
N GLN A 249 -40.39 -1.29 -10.68
CA GLN A 249 -39.45 -0.42 -9.98
C GLN A 249 -39.61 -0.59 -8.48
N ILE A 250 -38.56 -1.00 -7.79
CA ILE A 250 -38.56 -1.21 -6.34
C ILE A 250 -37.49 -0.29 -5.71
N PRO A 251 -37.87 0.62 -4.80
CA PRO A 251 -36.90 1.46 -4.09
C PRO A 251 -36.15 0.65 -3.03
N ILE A 252 -34.82 0.81 -2.96
CA ILE A 252 -33.94 0.11 -2.01
C ILE A 252 -33.08 1.14 -1.27
N PRO A 253 -32.98 1.08 0.07
CA PRO A 253 -32.12 1.97 0.83
C PRO A 253 -30.64 1.72 0.52
N LEU A 254 -29.85 2.79 0.53
CA LEU A 254 -28.42 2.75 0.27
C LEU A 254 -27.61 2.91 1.56
N GLY A 255 -26.53 2.13 1.70
CA GLY A 255 -25.55 2.34 2.77
C GLY A 255 -24.69 3.58 2.56
N GLN A 256 -24.09 4.14 3.61
CA GLN A 256 -23.33 5.41 3.57
C GLN A 256 -22.32 5.51 2.41
N ARG A 257 -21.48 4.47 2.25
CA ARG A 257 -20.48 4.42 1.18
C ARG A 257 -21.10 4.42 -0.21
N GLN A 258 -22.24 3.75 -0.39
CA GLN A 258 -22.96 3.71 -1.66
C GLN A 258 -23.61 5.07 -1.97
N ARG A 259 -24.22 5.71 -0.97
CA ARG A 259 -24.78 7.07 -1.06
C ARG A 259 -23.73 8.07 -1.55
N ARG A 260 -22.59 8.12 -0.86
CA ARG A 260 -21.45 8.99 -1.21
C ARG A 260 -20.93 8.70 -2.62
N ARG A 261 -20.79 7.43 -3.01
CA ARG A 261 -20.34 7.06 -4.36
C ARG A 261 -21.23 7.65 -5.44
N GLN A 262 -22.55 7.49 -5.30
CA GLN A 262 -23.52 7.98 -6.29
C GLN A 262 -23.49 9.51 -6.41
N ALA A 263 -23.41 10.21 -5.27
CA ALA A 263 -23.29 11.66 -5.22
C ALA A 263 -22.02 12.16 -5.92
N VAL A 264 -20.87 11.56 -5.59
CA VAL A 264 -19.57 11.92 -6.18
C VAL A 264 -19.57 11.67 -7.68
N GLN A 265 -20.12 10.55 -8.15
CA GLN A 265 -20.26 10.31 -9.59
C GLN A 265 -21.06 11.42 -10.28
N TRP A 266 -22.20 11.82 -9.71
CA TRP A 266 -22.97 12.93 -10.31
C TRP A 266 -22.23 14.27 -10.30
N ILE A 267 -21.45 14.55 -9.25
CA ILE A 267 -20.63 15.77 -9.16
C ILE A 267 -19.52 15.73 -10.21
N LEU A 268 -18.83 14.61 -10.38
CA LEU A 268 -17.78 14.45 -11.41
C LEU A 268 -18.37 14.56 -12.83
N ASP A 269 -19.56 13.99 -13.06
CA ASP A 269 -20.28 14.13 -14.33
C ASP A 269 -20.68 15.58 -14.61
N ALA A 270 -21.06 16.34 -13.58
CA ALA A 270 -21.37 17.77 -13.72
C ALA A 270 -20.09 18.59 -13.98
N ALA A 271 -19.03 18.34 -13.21
CA ALA A 271 -17.74 19.02 -13.33
C ALA A 271 -17.05 18.79 -14.69
N SER A 272 -17.22 17.59 -15.26
CA SER A 272 -16.69 17.27 -16.59
C SER A 272 -17.38 18.06 -17.71
N LYS A 273 -18.65 18.47 -17.52
CA LYS A 273 -19.42 19.26 -18.50
C LYS A 273 -19.18 20.76 -18.38
N ARG A 274 -18.60 21.24 -17.27
CA ARG A 274 -18.25 22.66 -17.12
C ARG A 274 -17.16 23.07 -18.11
N LYS A 275 -17.28 24.29 -18.64
CA LYS A 275 -16.24 24.90 -19.47
C LYS A 275 -14.98 25.12 -18.63
N ASN A 276 -13.82 24.85 -19.23
CA ASN A 276 -12.54 25.14 -18.57
C ASN A 276 -12.29 26.65 -18.57
N ARG A 277 -11.92 27.22 -17.41
CA ARG A 277 -11.75 28.67 -17.23
C ARG A 277 -10.33 29.17 -17.48
N GLY A 278 -9.34 28.26 -17.45
CA GLY A 278 -7.94 28.59 -17.68
C GLY A 278 -7.13 27.44 -18.29
N SER A 279 -5.87 27.73 -18.58
CA SER A 279 -4.88 26.74 -19.02
C SER A 279 -4.07 26.26 -17.82
N GLY A 280 -3.81 24.95 -17.73
CA GLY A 280 -3.00 24.37 -16.68
C GLY A 280 -3.40 22.96 -16.28
N ARG A 281 -2.53 22.31 -15.51
CA ARG A 281 -2.71 20.93 -15.03
C ARG A 281 -3.87 20.77 -14.05
N GLY A 282 -4.23 21.83 -13.33
CA GLY A 282 -5.31 21.82 -12.32
C GLY A 282 -6.70 22.23 -12.79
N GLY A 283 -6.91 22.42 -14.09
CA GLY A 283 -8.20 22.89 -14.61
C GLY A 283 -9.37 21.94 -14.28
N PHE A 284 -9.14 20.63 -14.25
CA PHE A 284 -10.18 19.67 -13.87
C PHE A 284 -10.51 19.72 -12.37
N ALA A 285 -9.47 19.80 -11.51
CA ALA A 285 -9.64 19.92 -10.07
C ALA A 285 -10.42 21.18 -9.70
N GLN A 286 -10.11 22.31 -10.33
CA GLN A 286 -10.83 23.57 -10.16
C GLN A 286 -12.32 23.43 -10.50
N ARG A 287 -12.67 22.83 -11.65
CA ARG A 287 -14.08 22.60 -12.03
C ARG A 287 -14.84 21.74 -11.01
N VAL A 288 -14.18 20.73 -10.45
CA VAL A 288 -14.78 19.89 -9.39
C VAL A 288 -14.99 20.70 -8.11
N ALA A 289 -14.03 21.53 -7.71
CA ALA A 289 -14.16 22.39 -6.54
C ALA A 289 -15.28 23.44 -6.71
N GLU A 290 -15.38 24.07 -7.87
CA GLU A 290 -16.47 25.00 -8.17
C GLU A 290 -17.85 24.30 -8.21
N GLU A 291 -17.93 23.02 -8.58
CA GLU A 291 -19.17 22.22 -8.43
C GLU A 291 -19.51 21.97 -6.97
N LEU A 292 -18.53 21.66 -6.12
CA LEU A 292 -18.75 21.49 -4.68
C LEU A 292 -19.25 22.78 -4.02
N ILE A 293 -18.71 23.94 -4.41
CA ILE A 293 -19.19 25.24 -3.94
C ILE A 293 -20.63 25.46 -4.40
N ALA A 294 -20.93 25.24 -5.69
CA ALA A 294 -22.29 25.36 -6.21
C ALA A 294 -23.28 24.39 -5.55
N VAL A 295 -22.83 23.19 -5.16
CA VAL A 295 -23.63 22.23 -4.37
C VAL A 295 -23.96 22.82 -3.00
N ALA A 296 -22.97 23.39 -2.31
CA ALA A 296 -23.15 23.93 -0.96
C ALA A 296 -24.07 25.16 -0.93
N GLU A 297 -24.08 25.95 -2.00
CA GLU A 297 -24.99 27.09 -2.16
C GLU A 297 -26.38 26.65 -2.66
N GLY A 298 -26.51 25.40 -3.11
CA GLY A 298 -27.75 24.85 -3.66
C GLY A 298 -28.01 25.22 -5.13
N ARG A 299 -27.03 25.77 -5.85
CA ARG A 299 -27.15 26.17 -7.26
C ARG A 299 -26.85 25.04 -8.25
N SER A 300 -26.29 23.92 -7.79
CA SER A 300 -25.91 22.83 -8.69
C SER A 300 -27.12 22.04 -9.23
N GLY A 301 -27.01 21.58 -10.48
CA GLY A 301 -28.00 20.69 -11.12
C GLY A 301 -28.01 19.27 -10.51
N VAL A 302 -27.07 18.95 -9.62
CA VAL A 302 -27.04 17.64 -8.94
C VAL A 302 -28.22 17.49 -7.97
N TRP A 303 -28.69 18.60 -7.39
CA TRP A 303 -29.88 18.63 -6.55
C TRP A 303 -31.14 18.17 -7.31
N GLU A 304 -31.25 18.52 -8.59
CA GLU A 304 -32.36 18.09 -9.44
C GLU A 304 -32.31 16.58 -9.69
N ARG A 305 -31.11 16.04 -9.97
CA ARG A 305 -30.91 14.58 -10.11
C ARG A 305 -31.32 13.82 -8.84
N ARG A 306 -30.93 14.33 -7.66
CA ARG A 306 -31.35 13.78 -6.37
C ARG A 306 -32.88 13.82 -6.23
N GLY A 307 -33.49 14.96 -6.57
CA GLY A 307 -34.94 15.15 -6.53
C GLY A 307 -35.68 14.16 -7.42
N VAL A 308 -35.21 13.93 -8.66
CA VAL A 308 -35.81 12.95 -9.59
C VAL A 308 -35.77 11.53 -9.00
N VAL A 309 -34.64 11.09 -8.46
CA VAL A 309 -34.52 9.76 -7.84
C VAL A 309 -35.46 9.60 -6.65
N HIS A 310 -35.59 10.63 -5.82
CA HIS A 310 -36.48 10.59 -4.65
C HIS A 310 -37.96 10.62 -5.06
N LYS A 311 -38.34 11.45 -6.03
CA LYS A 311 -39.70 11.48 -6.59
C LYS A 311 -40.11 10.13 -7.17
N LEU A 312 -39.23 9.51 -7.96
CA LEU A 312 -39.46 8.17 -8.50
C LEU A 312 -39.55 7.12 -7.37
N GLY A 313 -38.69 7.22 -6.35
CA GLY A 313 -38.76 6.34 -5.18
C GLY A 313 -40.07 6.46 -4.39
N VAL A 314 -40.59 7.69 -4.23
CA VAL A 314 -41.89 7.94 -3.58
C VAL A 314 -43.03 7.37 -4.42
N SER A 315 -43.00 7.54 -5.74
CA SER A 315 -44.00 6.94 -6.64
C SER A 315 -43.99 5.41 -6.56
N ALA A 316 -42.80 4.81 -6.59
CA ALA A 316 -42.60 3.36 -6.56
C ALA A 316 -42.75 2.72 -5.17
N ARG A 317 -43.12 3.47 -4.13
CA ARG A 317 -43.24 2.94 -2.74
C ARG A 317 -44.25 1.81 -2.60
N VAL A 318 -45.31 1.80 -3.42
CA VAL A 318 -46.36 0.79 -3.41
C VAL A 318 -45.82 -0.59 -3.80
N ASN A 319 -44.75 -0.63 -4.58
CA ASN A 319 -44.15 -1.85 -5.12
C ASN A 319 -43.31 -2.62 -4.09
N LEU A 320 -43.10 -2.09 -2.89
CA LEU A 320 -42.34 -2.79 -1.84
C LEU A 320 -43.04 -4.08 -1.38
N ASN A 321 -44.37 -4.10 -1.41
CA ASN A 321 -45.17 -5.23 -0.93
C ASN A 321 -45.50 -6.25 -2.02
N SER A 322 -45.06 -6.04 -3.26
CA SER A 322 -45.30 -7.00 -4.35
C SER A 322 -44.46 -8.26 -4.11
N LYS A 323 -45.08 -9.34 -3.63
CA LYS A 323 -44.45 -10.65 -3.60
C LYS A 323 -44.43 -11.21 -5.02
N ARG A 324 -43.26 -11.71 -5.43
CA ARG A 324 -43.11 -12.51 -6.64
C ARG A 324 -44.02 -13.74 -6.48
N ARG A 325 -45.06 -13.84 -7.32
CA ARG A 325 -45.80 -15.08 -7.48
C ARG A 325 -44.96 -16.08 -8.26
#